data_AF-A0A1G2H3G2-F1
#
_entry.id   AF-A0A1G2H3G2-F1
#
_cell.length_a   1.000
_cell.length_b   1.000
_cell.length_c   1.000
_cell.angle_alpha   90.00
_cell.angle_beta   90.00
_cell.angle_gamma   90.00
#
_symmetry.space_group_name_H-M   'P 1'
#
loop_
_entity.id
_entity.type
_entity.pdbx_description
1 polymer ?
#
loop_
_entity_poly.entity_id
_entity_poly.type
_entity_poly.pdbx_seq_one_letter_code
_entity_poly.pdbx_strand_id
1 'polypeptide(L)'
;MKQTLILTAIFLSLLPPFALAEVADTELNYFLVSPIPGGDTSVKDFPQYVEFIIPFLLSFAAIAALVMFVVGGIQYMTGGMSPAILTNAKERISNAIFGLVIIVFSVTILATINPELVTLKLDLNKVGECVGCNATYTNKRDDLAPPGSLGEDATCFEDSECVDGTRCINDKCTRAGQGIGQSCPSGDGKQCESGVCVTRVCVRSDLEKGEGCQTTPQCKAGMECIQWATSKTCEKANSLDEGAKCPIGSNLCKAGLFCGDSAGFNECYRKYSVADGNTCYGDPHCLAGSACTKNLISSNICFKMNSKSRGQECSGDSRECTGNLICDDVGPGGSYICTLE
;
A
#
# COMPACT_ATOMS: atom_id res chain seq x y z
N MET A 1 -51.44 26.29 -17.26
CA MET A 1 -50.21 26.66 -17.99
C MET A 1 -49.16 27.33 -17.12
N LYS A 2 -49.48 28.34 -16.28
CA LYS A 2 -48.48 28.98 -15.40
C LYS A 2 -47.88 28.06 -14.32
N GLN A 3 -48.67 27.19 -13.69
CA GLN A 3 -48.18 26.31 -12.62
C GLN A 3 -47.35 25.11 -13.14
N THR A 4 -47.67 24.58 -14.31
CA THR A 4 -46.90 23.51 -14.97
C THR A 4 -45.52 23.97 -15.45
N LEU A 5 -45.38 25.25 -15.79
CA LEU A 5 -44.12 25.86 -16.24
C LEU A 5 -43.14 26.11 -15.07
N ILE A 6 -43.67 26.33 -13.87
CA ILE A 6 -42.88 26.53 -12.64
C ILE A 6 -42.35 25.19 -12.11
N LEU A 7 -43.16 24.12 -12.19
CA LEU A 7 -42.74 22.77 -11.79
C LEU A 7 -41.63 22.20 -12.69
N THR A 8 -41.66 22.47 -14.00
CA THR A 8 -40.59 22.03 -14.92
C THR A 8 -39.30 22.82 -14.75
N ALA A 9 -39.37 24.09 -14.36
CA ALA A 9 -38.19 24.91 -14.10
C ALA A 9 -37.48 24.53 -12.79
N ILE A 10 -38.25 24.14 -11.75
CA ILE A 10 -37.70 23.66 -10.47
C ILE A 10 -37.02 22.30 -10.62
N PHE A 11 -37.59 21.40 -11.45
CA PHE A 11 -36.99 20.10 -11.77
C PHE A 11 -35.67 20.23 -12.55
N LEU A 12 -35.56 21.26 -13.40
CA LEU A 12 -34.32 21.56 -14.13
C LEU A 12 -33.24 22.22 -13.25
N SER A 13 -33.63 22.91 -12.17
CA SER A 13 -32.70 23.49 -11.19
C SER A 13 -32.27 22.55 -10.06
N LEU A 14 -32.95 21.40 -9.89
CA LEU A 14 -32.60 20.35 -8.93
C LEU A 14 -31.75 19.23 -9.53
N LEU A 15 -31.48 19.27 -10.84
CA LEU A 15 -30.42 18.46 -11.43
C LEU A 15 -29.09 19.05 -10.98
N PRO A 16 -28.31 18.36 -10.12
CA PRO A 16 -26.97 18.82 -9.80
C PRO A 16 -26.19 19.02 -11.11
N PRO A 17 -25.33 20.05 -11.21
CA PRO A 17 -24.45 20.16 -12.36
C PRO A 17 -23.70 18.84 -12.44
N PHE A 18 -23.87 18.12 -13.54
CA PHE A 18 -23.04 16.99 -13.91
C PHE A 18 -21.61 17.53 -14.08
N ALA A 19 -20.93 17.73 -12.96
CA ALA A 19 -19.50 17.85 -12.90
C ALA A 19 -18.95 16.48 -13.30
N LEU A 20 -17.97 16.53 -14.19
CA LEU A 20 -17.19 15.39 -14.64
C LEU A 20 -16.67 14.63 -13.41
N ALA A 21 -17.22 13.46 -13.15
CA ALA A 21 -16.59 12.49 -12.29
C ALA A 21 -15.63 11.68 -13.17
N GLU A 22 -14.33 11.94 -13.04
CA GLU A 22 -13.31 10.94 -13.32
C GLU A 22 -13.55 9.80 -12.33
N VAL A 23 -13.95 8.64 -12.85
CA VAL A 23 -13.98 7.41 -12.07
C VAL A 23 -12.54 6.95 -11.95
N ALA A 24 -11.98 7.09 -10.76
CA ALA A 24 -10.72 6.44 -10.39
C ALA A 24 -11.03 4.98 -10.07
N ASP A 25 -10.71 4.08 -11.01
CA ASP A 25 -10.76 2.64 -10.79
C ASP A 25 -9.68 2.25 -9.77
N THR A 26 -10.11 2.17 -8.51
CA THR A 26 -9.36 1.46 -7.47
C THR A 26 -9.92 0.04 -7.46
N GLU A 27 -9.06 -0.95 -7.72
CA GLU A 27 -9.42 -2.37 -7.64
C GLU A 27 -10.01 -2.70 -6.27
N LEU A 28 -11.34 -2.77 -6.20
CA LEU A 28 -12.07 -3.21 -5.03
C LEU A 28 -12.69 -4.56 -5.35
N ASN A 29 -12.02 -5.63 -4.93
CA ASN A 29 -12.59 -6.98 -4.93
C ASN A 29 -13.79 -6.99 -3.96
N TYR A 30 -15.01 -6.96 -4.50
CA TYR A 30 -16.24 -7.02 -3.70
C TYR A 30 -16.79 -8.45 -3.68
N PHE A 31 -16.85 -9.03 -2.49
CA PHE A 31 -17.51 -10.32 -2.28
C PHE A 31 -19.01 -10.08 -2.06
N LEU A 32 -19.86 -10.62 -2.93
CA LEU A 32 -21.32 -10.52 -2.78
C LEU A 32 -21.76 -11.32 -1.54
N VAL A 33 -22.24 -10.62 -0.50
CA VAL A 33 -22.76 -11.23 0.74
C VAL A 33 -24.08 -11.98 0.51
N SER A 34 -24.76 -11.77 -0.62
CA SER A 34 -25.91 -12.58 -1.03
C SER A 34 -25.87 -12.82 -2.55
N PRO A 35 -25.70 -14.06 -3.01
CA PRO A 35 -25.79 -14.38 -4.44
C PRO A 35 -27.23 -14.18 -4.94
N ILE A 36 -27.37 -13.56 -6.10
CA ILE A 36 -28.66 -13.35 -6.75
C ILE A 36 -29.06 -14.68 -7.42
N PRO A 37 -30.30 -15.16 -7.22
CA PRO A 37 -30.75 -16.41 -7.85
C PRO A 37 -30.73 -16.27 -9.39
N GLY A 38 -29.86 -17.05 -10.04
CA GLY A 38 -29.70 -17.08 -11.50
C GLY A 38 -28.42 -16.42 -12.05
N GLY A 39 -27.50 -15.97 -11.20
CA GLY A 39 -26.18 -15.45 -11.59
C GLY A 39 -25.01 -16.20 -10.92
N ASP A 40 -23.78 -15.93 -11.38
CA ASP A 40 -22.56 -16.50 -10.80
C ASP A 40 -22.31 -15.98 -9.37
N THR A 41 -21.78 -16.85 -8.49
CA THR A 41 -21.57 -16.54 -7.06
C THR A 41 -20.36 -15.65 -6.78
N SER A 42 -19.62 -15.24 -7.82
CA SER A 42 -18.44 -14.38 -7.71
C SER A 42 -18.38 -13.46 -8.93
N VAL A 43 -18.46 -12.16 -8.69
CA VAL A 43 -18.35 -11.12 -9.70
C VAL A 43 -17.12 -10.28 -9.37
N LYS A 44 -16.30 -9.97 -10.39
CA LYS A 44 -14.98 -9.36 -10.18
C LYS A 44 -15.04 -7.83 -10.19
N ASP A 45 -15.96 -7.24 -10.96
CA ASP A 45 -16.04 -5.79 -11.17
C ASP A 45 -17.49 -5.27 -11.22
N PHE A 46 -17.70 -4.03 -10.75
CA PHE A 46 -19.01 -3.35 -10.76
C PHE A 46 -19.80 -3.49 -12.07
N PRO A 47 -19.20 -3.38 -13.26
CA PRO A 47 -19.95 -3.52 -14.51
C PRO A 47 -20.50 -4.94 -14.74
N GLN A 48 -19.78 -5.97 -14.28
CA GLN A 48 -20.24 -7.36 -14.32
C GLN A 48 -21.43 -7.59 -13.40
N TYR A 49 -21.49 -6.91 -12.25
CA TYR A 49 -22.67 -6.93 -11.39
C TYR A 49 -23.89 -6.25 -12.04
N VAL A 50 -23.67 -5.15 -12.75
CA VAL A 50 -24.74 -4.43 -13.47
C VAL A 50 -25.30 -5.27 -14.63
N GLU A 51 -24.46 -6.04 -15.31
CA GLU A 51 -24.87 -6.99 -16.37
C GLU A 51 -25.91 -8.01 -15.87
N PHE A 52 -25.76 -8.50 -14.64
CA PHE A 52 -26.69 -9.50 -14.07
C PHE A 52 -27.93 -8.88 -13.42
N ILE A 53 -27.82 -7.71 -12.77
CA ILE A 53 -28.95 -7.12 -12.01
C ILE A 53 -30.03 -6.51 -12.92
N ILE A 54 -29.66 -5.94 -14.06
CA ILE A 54 -30.60 -5.31 -15.00
C ILE A 54 -31.61 -6.32 -15.58
N PRO A 55 -31.21 -7.47 -16.17
CA PRO A 55 -32.17 -8.46 -16.66
C PRO A 55 -33.00 -9.09 -15.54
N PHE A 56 -32.44 -9.23 -14.33
CA PHE A 56 -33.18 -9.71 -13.16
C PHE A 56 -34.32 -8.75 -12.77
N LEU A 57 -34.03 -7.44 -12.68
CA LEU A 57 -35.05 -6.43 -12.36
C LEU A 57 -36.12 -6.31 -13.46
N LEU A 58 -35.73 -6.42 -14.73
CA LEU A 58 -36.68 -6.43 -15.85
C LEU A 58 -37.63 -7.63 -15.79
N SER A 59 -37.11 -8.82 -15.46
CA SER A 59 -37.94 -10.01 -15.29
C SER A 59 -38.91 -9.87 -14.12
N PHE A 60 -38.43 -9.37 -12.98
CA PHE A 60 -39.27 -9.11 -11.81
C PHE A 60 -40.37 -8.07 -12.09
N ALA A 61 -40.02 -6.98 -12.77
CA ALA A 61 -40.97 -5.94 -13.15
C ALA A 61 -42.05 -6.45 -14.12
N ALA A 62 -41.68 -7.32 -15.07
CA ALA A 62 -42.63 -7.93 -15.99
C ALA A 62 -43.66 -8.82 -15.26
N ILE A 63 -43.21 -9.62 -14.29
CA ILE A 63 -44.09 -10.46 -13.46
C ILE A 63 -45.02 -9.59 -12.62
N ALA A 64 -44.49 -8.54 -11.97
CA ALA A 64 -45.29 -7.63 -11.16
C ALA A 64 -46.36 -6.89 -11.99
N ALA A 65 -46.01 -6.45 -13.21
CA ALA A 65 -46.95 -5.83 -14.14
C ALA A 65 -48.07 -6.80 -14.55
N LEU A 66 -47.74 -8.07 -14.83
CA LEU A 66 -48.72 -9.10 -15.17
C LEU A 66 -49.71 -9.35 -14.03
N VAL A 67 -49.24 -9.42 -12.78
CA VAL A 67 -50.11 -9.62 -11.60
C VAL A 67 -51.10 -8.46 -11.47
N MET A 68 -50.63 -7.22 -11.56
CA MET A 68 -51.49 -6.03 -11.46
C MET A 68 -52.50 -5.97 -12.62
N PHE A 69 -52.10 -6.40 -13.81
CA PHE A 69 -52.98 -6.51 -14.97
C PHE A 69 -54.10 -7.54 -14.74
N VAL A 70 -53.77 -8.73 -14.23
CA VAL A 70 -54.75 -9.79 -13.94
C VAL A 70 -55.72 -9.34 -12.84
N VAL A 71 -55.22 -8.73 -11.76
CA VAL A 71 -56.07 -8.23 -10.66
C VAL A 71 -57.01 -7.13 -11.16
N GLY A 72 -56.52 -6.20 -11.98
CA GLY A 72 -57.35 -5.17 -12.62
C GLY A 72 -58.40 -5.77 -13.56
N GLY A 73 -58.03 -6.79 -14.34
CA GLY A 73 -58.94 -7.51 -15.23
C GLY A 73 -60.05 -8.24 -14.49
N ILE A 74 -59.73 -8.94 -13.40
CA ILE A 74 -60.72 -9.59 -12.54
C ILE A 74 -61.64 -8.54 -11.94
N GLN A 75 -61.09 -7.45 -11.38
CA GLN A 75 -61.89 -6.38 -10.77
C GLN A 75 -62.84 -5.70 -11.78
N TYR A 76 -62.43 -5.61 -13.05
CA TYR A 76 -63.28 -5.11 -14.13
C TYR A 76 -64.44 -6.06 -14.42
N MET A 77 -64.17 -7.37 -14.53
CA MET A 77 -65.18 -8.39 -14.79
C MET A 77 -66.16 -8.58 -13.62
N THR A 78 -65.69 -8.50 -12.37
CA THR A 78 -66.52 -8.68 -11.17
C THR A 78 -67.15 -7.38 -10.66
N GLY A 79 -66.82 -6.23 -11.24
CA GLY A 79 -67.26 -4.91 -10.78
C GLY A 79 -68.74 -4.61 -11.01
N GLY A 80 -69.43 -5.40 -11.84
CA GLY A 80 -70.87 -5.27 -12.10
C GLY A 80 -71.27 -3.86 -12.54
N MET A 81 -72.32 -3.32 -11.92
CA MET A 81 -72.86 -1.97 -12.18
C MET A 81 -72.28 -0.87 -11.28
N SER A 82 -71.31 -1.16 -10.41
CA SER A 82 -70.73 -0.13 -9.53
C SER A 82 -69.75 0.74 -10.32
N PRO A 83 -70.07 2.01 -10.61
CA PRO A 83 -69.20 2.87 -11.43
C PRO A 83 -67.85 3.14 -10.74
N ALA A 84 -67.82 3.14 -9.41
CA ALA A 84 -66.59 3.32 -8.64
C ALA A 84 -65.61 2.15 -8.85
N ILE A 85 -66.08 0.90 -8.78
CA ILE A 85 -65.22 -0.29 -8.96
C ILE A 85 -64.73 -0.37 -10.40
N LEU A 86 -65.61 -0.07 -11.36
CA LEU A 86 -65.29 -0.07 -12.78
C LEU A 86 -64.22 0.99 -13.13
N THR A 87 -64.31 2.17 -12.52
CA THR A 87 -63.35 3.27 -12.71
C THR A 87 -61.99 2.92 -12.12
N ASN A 88 -61.96 2.39 -10.89
CA ASN A 88 -60.72 1.94 -10.24
C ASN A 88 -60.03 0.79 -11.01
N ALA A 89 -60.81 -0.14 -11.56
CA ALA A 89 -60.26 -1.23 -12.38
C ALA A 89 -59.60 -0.71 -13.67
N LYS A 90 -60.26 0.23 -14.37
CA LYS A 90 -59.70 0.87 -15.56
C LYS A 90 -58.44 1.66 -15.26
N GLU A 91 -58.42 2.39 -14.15
CA GLU A 91 -57.26 3.15 -13.71
C GLU A 91 -56.08 2.22 -13.39
N ARG A 92 -56.32 1.11 -12.69
CA ARG A 92 -55.28 0.09 -12.41
C ARG A 92 -54.70 -0.54 -13.69
N ILE A 93 -55.56 -0.90 -14.64
CA ILE A 93 -55.12 -1.45 -15.93
C ILE A 93 -54.32 -0.41 -16.71
N SER A 94 -54.80 0.83 -16.76
CA SER A 94 -54.12 1.96 -17.42
C SER A 94 -52.74 2.19 -16.80
N ASN A 95 -52.64 2.24 -15.47
CA ASN A 95 -51.38 2.45 -14.77
C ASN A 95 -50.39 1.30 -14.98
N ALA A 96 -50.87 0.04 -15.04
CA ALA A 96 -50.03 -1.11 -15.36
C ALA A 96 -49.48 -1.04 -16.79
N ILE A 97 -50.31 -0.63 -17.76
CA ILE A 97 -49.91 -0.44 -19.16
C ILE A 97 -48.88 0.68 -19.29
N PHE A 98 -49.13 1.85 -18.67
CA PHE A 98 -48.19 2.96 -18.70
C PHE A 98 -46.86 2.59 -18.05
N GLY A 99 -46.86 1.83 -16.94
CA GLY A 99 -45.64 1.33 -16.32
C GLY A 99 -44.84 0.41 -17.25
N LEU A 100 -45.50 -0.53 -17.92
CA LEU A 100 -44.85 -1.43 -18.88
C LEU A 100 -44.30 -0.66 -20.09
N VAL A 101 -45.07 0.28 -20.63
CA VAL A 101 -44.65 1.13 -21.76
C VAL A 101 -43.42 1.94 -21.40
N ILE A 102 -43.35 2.54 -20.20
CA ILE A 102 -42.17 3.29 -19.75
C ILE A 102 -40.94 2.39 -19.67
N ILE A 103 -41.06 1.19 -19.12
CA ILE A 103 -39.94 0.24 -19.03
C ILE A 103 -39.45 -0.16 -20.43
N VAL A 104 -40.36 -0.58 -21.31
CA VAL A 104 -40.03 -0.98 -22.68
C VAL A 104 -39.43 0.19 -23.46
N PHE A 105 -40.00 1.39 -23.32
CA PHE A 105 -39.50 2.58 -24.02
C PHE A 105 -38.13 3.01 -23.50
N SER A 106 -37.88 2.91 -22.20
CA SER A 106 -36.57 3.17 -21.60
C SER A 106 -35.52 2.19 -22.14
N VAL A 107 -35.82 0.90 -22.16
CA VAL A 107 -34.91 -0.11 -22.73
C VAL A 107 -34.72 0.09 -24.23
N THR A 108 -35.76 0.48 -24.97
CA THR A 108 -35.69 0.73 -26.41
C THR A 108 -34.83 1.95 -26.75
N ILE A 109 -34.98 3.07 -26.02
CA ILE A 109 -34.12 4.24 -26.20
C ILE A 109 -32.67 3.87 -25.89
N LEU A 110 -32.44 3.16 -24.80
CA LEU A 110 -31.10 2.73 -24.40
C LEU A 110 -30.48 1.82 -25.48
N ALA A 111 -31.25 0.87 -26.02
CA ALA A 111 -30.84 0.00 -27.12
C ALA A 111 -30.62 0.73 -28.45
N THR A 112 -31.33 1.84 -28.69
CA THR A 112 -31.19 2.65 -29.91
C THR A 112 -29.93 3.52 -29.88
N ILE A 113 -29.58 4.06 -28.71
CA ILE A 113 -28.36 4.86 -28.54
C ILE A 113 -27.14 3.95 -28.50
N ASN A 114 -27.18 2.88 -27.70
CA ASN A 114 -26.16 1.84 -27.73
C ASN A 114 -26.74 0.48 -27.26
N PRO A 115 -26.89 -0.51 -28.17
CA PRO A 115 -27.39 -1.84 -27.81
C PRO A 115 -26.50 -2.59 -26.80
N GLU A 116 -25.24 -2.17 -26.64
CA GLU A 116 -24.29 -2.72 -25.67
C GLU A 116 -24.64 -2.34 -24.22
N LEU A 117 -25.44 -1.29 -23.98
CA LEU A 117 -25.91 -0.92 -22.63
C LEU A 117 -27.01 -1.85 -22.12
N VAL A 118 -27.72 -2.52 -23.03
CA VAL A 118 -28.82 -3.45 -22.71
C VAL A 118 -28.34 -4.90 -22.71
N THR A 119 -27.38 -5.22 -23.57
CA THR A 119 -26.77 -6.55 -23.63
C THR A 119 -25.50 -6.68 -22.80
N LEU A 120 -25.03 -5.57 -22.19
CA LEU A 120 -23.87 -5.44 -21.32
C LEU A 120 -22.81 -6.50 -21.62
N LYS A 121 -22.39 -6.60 -22.90
CA LYS A 121 -21.22 -7.39 -23.30
C LYS A 121 -19.97 -6.61 -22.90
N LEU A 122 -19.77 -6.48 -21.60
CA LEU A 122 -18.53 -5.98 -21.06
C LEU A 122 -17.61 -7.18 -20.96
N ASP A 123 -16.94 -7.46 -22.07
CA ASP A 123 -15.72 -8.25 -22.05
C ASP A 123 -14.71 -7.52 -21.14
N LEU A 124 -14.72 -7.83 -19.85
CA LEU A 124 -13.72 -7.33 -18.90
C LEU A 124 -12.36 -8.01 -19.08
N ASN A 125 -12.25 -8.95 -20.03
CA ASN A 125 -10.97 -9.33 -20.65
C ASN A 125 -10.43 -8.24 -21.60
N LYS A 126 -11.18 -7.14 -21.82
CA LYS A 126 -10.82 -6.00 -22.67
C LYS A 126 -10.85 -4.65 -21.95
N VAL A 127 -10.93 -4.61 -20.62
CA VAL A 127 -10.54 -3.42 -19.84
C VAL A 127 -9.17 -3.68 -19.21
N GLY A 128 -8.22 -3.99 -20.09
CA GLY A 128 -6.79 -4.02 -19.84
C GLY A 128 -6.04 -3.27 -20.96
N GLU A 129 -6.73 -2.42 -21.71
CA GLU A 129 -6.13 -1.60 -22.76
C GLU A 129 -6.05 -0.15 -22.27
N CYS A 130 -4.81 0.26 -21.98
CA CYS A 130 -4.44 1.64 -21.71
C CYS A 130 -4.77 2.51 -22.94
N VAL A 131 -5.75 3.42 -22.80
CA VAL A 131 -6.04 4.46 -23.80
C VAL A 131 -4.90 5.48 -23.77
N GLY A 132 -3.83 5.15 -24.50
CA GLY A 132 -2.58 5.90 -24.56
C GLY A 132 -1.39 5.10 -25.13
N CYS A 133 -1.49 3.78 -25.27
CA CYS A 133 -0.45 3.00 -25.92
C CYS A 133 -1.04 2.31 -27.16
N ASN A 134 -0.55 2.70 -28.34
CA ASN A 134 -0.85 2.04 -29.61
C ASN A 134 -0.39 0.58 -29.53
N ALA A 135 -1.30 -0.34 -29.22
CA ALA A 135 -1.02 -1.76 -29.29
C ALA A 135 -2.23 -2.50 -29.85
N THR A 136 -1.93 -3.31 -30.86
CA THR A 136 -2.86 -4.19 -31.54
C THR A 136 -3.05 -5.43 -30.66
N TYR A 137 -4.17 -5.56 -29.96
CA TYR A 137 -4.50 -6.80 -29.25
C TYR A 137 -5.70 -7.50 -29.88
N THR A 138 -5.41 -8.41 -30.80
CA THR A 138 -6.29 -9.52 -31.12
C THR A 138 -6.33 -10.46 -29.93
N ASN A 139 -7.37 -10.35 -29.10
CA ASN A 139 -7.71 -11.41 -28.14
C ASN A 139 -8.32 -12.61 -28.89
N LYS A 140 -7.43 -13.36 -29.52
CA LYS A 140 -7.58 -14.75 -29.93
C LYS A 140 -6.20 -15.36 -29.76
N ARG A 141 -5.97 -16.17 -28.72
CA ARG A 141 -4.72 -16.95 -28.60
C ARG A 141 -4.77 -18.14 -29.56
N ASP A 142 -4.78 -17.84 -30.85
CA ASP A 142 -4.55 -18.79 -31.93
C ASP A 142 -3.15 -18.62 -32.56
N ASP A 143 -2.39 -17.58 -32.16
CA ASP A 143 -1.04 -17.28 -32.68
C ASP A 143 0.07 -17.32 -31.60
N LEU A 144 -0.10 -18.16 -30.57
CA LEU A 144 0.91 -19.18 -30.23
C LEU A 144 2.23 -19.19 -31.02
N ALA A 145 3.18 -18.25 -30.89
CA ALA A 145 4.44 -18.39 -31.62
C ALA A 145 5.10 -19.71 -31.20
N PRO A 146 5.57 -20.56 -32.13
CA PRO A 146 6.21 -21.80 -31.74
C PRO A 146 7.39 -21.49 -30.81
N PRO A 147 7.64 -22.33 -29.79
CA PRO A 147 8.69 -22.08 -28.82
C PRO A 147 10.04 -21.90 -29.52
N GLY A 148 10.79 -20.87 -29.12
CA GLY A 148 12.10 -20.53 -29.70
C GLY A 148 12.07 -19.94 -31.11
N SER A 149 10.96 -19.37 -31.57
CA SER A 149 10.84 -18.81 -32.93
C SER A 149 11.04 -17.30 -33.03
N LEU A 150 10.96 -16.58 -31.91
CA LEU A 150 11.04 -15.11 -31.88
C LEU A 150 12.48 -14.63 -31.65
N GLY A 151 13.00 -13.84 -32.59
CA GLY A 151 14.31 -13.19 -32.50
C GLY A 151 14.35 -12.00 -31.53
N GLU A 152 15.48 -11.31 -31.48
CA GLU A 152 15.64 -10.09 -30.67
C GLU A 152 14.66 -8.98 -31.14
N ASP A 153 14.13 -8.19 -30.20
CA ASP A 153 13.11 -7.14 -30.37
C ASP A 153 11.72 -7.57 -30.88
N ALA A 154 11.53 -8.87 -31.14
CA ALA A 154 10.24 -9.44 -31.53
C ALA A 154 9.23 -9.35 -30.38
N THR A 155 7.95 -9.15 -30.71
CA THR A 155 6.90 -9.08 -29.72
C THR A 155 6.59 -10.46 -29.14
N CYS A 156 6.61 -10.60 -27.81
CA CYS A 156 6.44 -11.87 -27.11
C CYS A 156 5.44 -11.75 -25.96
N PHE A 157 4.94 -12.88 -25.51
CA PHE A 157 4.04 -13.06 -24.37
C PHE A 157 4.62 -14.00 -23.31
N GLU A 158 5.42 -14.99 -23.72
CA GLU A 158 6.08 -15.94 -22.81
C GLU A 158 7.58 -16.10 -23.12
N ASP A 159 8.38 -16.38 -22.08
CA ASP A 159 9.83 -16.59 -22.21
C ASP A 159 10.17 -17.73 -23.20
N SER A 160 9.31 -18.75 -23.30
CA SER A 160 9.50 -19.91 -24.18
C SER A 160 9.39 -19.58 -25.68
N GLU A 161 8.80 -18.45 -26.05
CA GLU A 161 8.62 -18.05 -27.45
C GLU A 161 9.91 -17.46 -28.05
N CYS A 162 10.76 -16.90 -27.19
CA CYS A 162 12.02 -16.27 -27.54
C CYS A 162 13.11 -17.32 -27.82
N VAL A 163 13.99 -17.05 -28.80
CA VAL A 163 15.16 -17.91 -29.10
C VAL A 163 16.07 -18.10 -27.89
N ASP A 164 16.85 -19.18 -27.88
CA ASP A 164 17.79 -19.46 -26.79
C ASP A 164 18.70 -18.25 -26.49
N GLY A 165 18.66 -17.77 -25.25
CA GLY A 165 19.42 -16.61 -24.80
C GLY A 165 18.67 -15.27 -24.85
N THR A 166 17.40 -15.23 -25.27
CA THR A 166 16.50 -14.09 -25.08
C THR A 166 15.37 -14.44 -24.10
N ARG A 167 14.80 -13.43 -23.43
CA ARG A 167 13.65 -13.55 -22.53
C ARG A 167 12.61 -12.51 -22.88
N CYS A 168 11.36 -12.76 -22.54
CA CYS A 168 10.28 -11.85 -22.83
C CYS A 168 10.21 -10.73 -21.78
N ILE A 169 10.49 -9.49 -22.18
CA ILE A 169 10.48 -8.32 -21.29
C ILE A 169 9.75 -7.17 -21.95
N ASN A 170 8.77 -6.60 -21.25
CA ASN A 170 7.94 -5.51 -21.77
C ASN A 170 7.44 -5.84 -23.19
N ASP A 171 6.93 -7.06 -23.35
CA ASP A 171 6.42 -7.62 -24.59
C ASP A 171 7.46 -7.72 -25.71
N LYS A 172 8.77 -7.66 -25.42
CA LYS A 172 9.85 -7.81 -26.39
C LYS A 172 10.87 -8.87 -25.98
N CYS A 173 11.24 -9.74 -26.92
CA CYS A 173 12.33 -10.67 -26.75
C CYS A 173 13.66 -9.91 -26.64
N THR A 174 14.22 -9.91 -25.45
CA THR A 174 15.43 -9.16 -25.12
C THR A 174 16.52 -10.13 -24.69
N ARG A 175 17.76 -9.95 -25.15
CA ARG A 175 18.88 -10.84 -24.77
C ARG A 175 19.09 -10.89 -23.26
N ALA A 176 19.31 -12.09 -22.74
CA ALA A 176 19.92 -12.31 -21.43
C ALA A 176 21.43 -12.03 -21.54
N GLY A 177 22.02 -11.46 -20.49
CA GLY A 177 23.40 -10.99 -20.54
C GLY A 177 23.51 -9.56 -21.07
N GLN A 178 22.63 -8.67 -20.66
CA GLN A 178 22.77 -7.27 -21.00
C GLN A 178 23.92 -6.60 -20.24
N GLY A 179 24.64 -5.70 -20.93
CA GLY A 179 25.65 -4.85 -20.32
C GLY A 179 25.07 -3.79 -19.36
N ILE A 180 25.95 -3.09 -18.64
CA ILE A 180 25.56 -2.00 -17.75
C ILE A 180 24.82 -0.89 -18.52
N GLY A 181 23.74 -0.38 -17.94
CA GLY A 181 22.91 0.70 -18.50
C GLY A 181 21.74 0.22 -19.37
N GLN A 182 21.64 -1.09 -19.63
CA GLN A 182 20.56 -1.70 -20.41
C GLN A 182 19.36 -2.10 -19.53
N SER A 183 18.19 -2.29 -20.15
CA SER A 183 16.92 -2.53 -19.46
C SER A 183 16.70 -3.99 -19.04
N CYS A 184 16.52 -4.24 -17.75
CA CYS A 184 16.27 -5.58 -17.20
C CYS A 184 14.86 -5.70 -16.59
N PRO A 185 14.30 -6.93 -16.47
CA PRO A 185 13.01 -7.14 -15.85
C PRO A 185 13.14 -7.05 -14.33
N SER A 186 12.05 -6.65 -13.66
CA SER A 186 12.05 -6.54 -12.21
C SER A 186 12.13 -7.93 -11.57
N GLY A 187 13.04 -8.13 -10.61
CA GLY A 187 12.98 -9.25 -9.67
C GLY A 187 13.90 -10.46 -9.93
N ASP A 188 14.38 -10.71 -11.16
CA ASP A 188 15.15 -11.94 -11.42
C ASP A 188 16.67 -11.78 -11.26
N GLY A 189 17.22 -10.57 -11.40
CA GLY A 189 18.66 -10.26 -11.25
C GLY A 189 19.63 -10.94 -12.23
N LYS A 190 19.21 -12.02 -12.91
CA LYS A 190 20.02 -12.89 -13.79
C LYS A 190 20.16 -12.37 -15.23
N GLN A 191 19.53 -11.25 -15.55
CA GLN A 191 19.52 -10.69 -16.91
C GLN A 191 20.81 -9.93 -17.26
N CYS A 192 21.58 -9.51 -16.27
CA CYS A 192 22.76 -8.67 -16.46
C CYS A 192 24.01 -9.55 -16.61
N GLU A 193 24.82 -9.31 -17.64
CA GLU A 193 26.06 -10.06 -17.88
C GLU A 193 27.07 -9.89 -16.75
N SER A 194 27.10 -8.69 -16.17
CA SER A 194 27.91 -8.34 -15.00
C SER A 194 27.17 -7.28 -14.21
N GLY A 195 26.52 -7.66 -13.12
CA GLY A 195 25.75 -6.71 -12.32
C GLY A 195 24.48 -7.29 -11.74
N VAL A 196 23.63 -6.39 -11.25
CA VAL A 196 22.30 -6.68 -10.72
C VAL A 196 21.28 -5.76 -11.38
N CYS A 197 20.03 -6.21 -11.45
CA CYS A 197 18.93 -5.39 -11.95
C CYS A 197 18.39 -4.49 -10.84
N VAL A 198 18.53 -3.17 -11.00
CA VAL A 198 17.98 -2.18 -10.08
C VAL A 198 17.15 -1.19 -10.87
N THR A 199 15.92 -0.92 -10.43
CA THR A 199 15.02 0.03 -11.11
C THR A 199 14.86 -0.24 -12.61
N ARG A 200 14.79 -1.52 -13.00
CA ARG A 200 14.73 -2.01 -14.39
C ARG A 200 15.96 -1.68 -15.26
N VAL A 201 17.10 -1.35 -14.65
CA VAL A 201 18.36 -1.11 -15.35
C VAL A 201 19.47 -2.00 -14.78
N CYS A 202 20.29 -2.57 -15.65
CA CYS A 202 21.48 -3.30 -15.26
C CYS A 202 22.54 -2.34 -14.72
N VAL A 203 22.90 -2.53 -13.46
CA VAL A 203 23.90 -1.73 -12.75
C VAL A 203 24.98 -2.63 -12.17
N ARG A 204 26.16 -2.03 -11.95
CA ARG A 204 27.33 -2.74 -11.43
C ARG A 204 27.04 -3.36 -10.06
N SER A 205 27.62 -4.54 -9.83
CA SER A 205 27.54 -5.30 -8.57
C SER A 205 28.88 -5.46 -7.85
N ASP A 206 29.86 -4.68 -8.27
CA ASP A 206 31.23 -4.70 -7.78
C ASP A 206 31.62 -3.36 -7.12
N LEU A 207 30.63 -2.63 -6.59
CA LEU A 207 30.85 -1.34 -5.93
C LEU A 207 31.74 -1.49 -4.70
N GLU A 208 32.74 -0.62 -4.61
CA GLU A 208 33.72 -0.52 -3.53
C GLU A 208 33.22 0.37 -2.37
N LYS A 209 34.01 0.40 -1.30
CA LYS A 209 33.71 1.23 -0.12
C LYS A 209 33.59 2.70 -0.53
N GLY A 210 32.49 3.35 -0.14
CA GLY A 210 32.26 4.77 -0.40
C GLY A 210 31.63 5.09 -1.77
N GLU A 211 31.45 4.09 -2.64
CA GLU A 211 30.71 4.28 -3.89
C GLU A 211 29.20 4.33 -3.65
N GLY A 212 28.50 5.14 -4.46
CA GLY A 212 27.06 5.34 -4.38
C GLY A 212 26.28 4.08 -4.78
N CYS A 213 25.36 3.64 -3.94
CA CYS A 213 24.57 2.44 -4.18
C CYS A 213 23.07 2.73 -4.02
N GLN A 214 22.24 1.91 -4.65
CA GLN A 214 20.78 1.91 -4.54
C GLN A 214 20.29 0.72 -3.72
N THR A 215 20.91 -0.46 -3.88
CA THR A 215 20.57 -1.70 -3.17
C THR A 215 21.83 -2.45 -2.73
N THR A 216 21.74 -3.23 -1.65
CA THR A 216 22.85 -4.02 -1.10
C THR A 216 23.50 -4.98 -2.11
N PRO A 217 22.76 -5.65 -3.01
CA PRO A 217 23.35 -6.51 -4.03
C PRO A 217 24.32 -5.83 -5.00
N GLN A 218 24.41 -4.49 -5.00
CA GLN A 218 25.38 -3.76 -5.82
C GLN A 218 26.79 -3.71 -5.21
N CYS A 219 26.89 -3.91 -3.90
CA CYS A 219 28.16 -3.85 -3.18
C CYS A 219 28.87 -5.21 -3.25
N LYS A 220 30.21 -5.24 -3.27
CA LYS A 220 30.94 -6.53 -3.18
C LYS A 220 30.56 -7.29 -1.91
N ALA A 221 30.71 -8.61 -1.94
CA ALA A 221 30.35 -9.52 -0.84
C ALA A 221 30.90 -9.04 0.52
N GLY A 222 30.03 -9.04 1.54
CA GLY A 222 30.35 -8.56 2.90
C GLY A 222 30.19 -7.05 3.09
N MET A 223 29.72 -6.32 2.08
CA MET A 223 29.30 -4.93 2.20
C MET A 223 27.79 -4.77 2.14
N GLU A 224 27.30 -3.72 2.78
CA GLU A 224 25.90 -3.33 2.80
C GLU A 224 25.73 -1.94 2.18
N CYS A 225 24.60 -1.73 1.52
CA CYS A 225 24.26 -0.43 0.95
C CYS A 225 23.56 0.42 2.01
N ILE A 226 24.26 1.41 2.53
CA ILE A 226 23.89 2.12 3.74
C ILE A 226 23.42 3.53 3.42
N GLN A 227 22.28 3.90 4.00
CA GLN A 227 21.68 5.21 3.87
C GLN A 227 22.25 6.17 4.93
N TRP A 228 22.92 7.23 4.48
CA TRP A 228 23.34 8.36 5.29
C TRP A 228 22.38 9.53 5.13
N ALA A 229 22.63 10.62 5.87
CA ALA A 229 21.81 11.83 5.79
C ALA A 229 21.81 12.48 4.39
N THR A 230 22.92 12.38 3.66
CA THR A 230 23.10 13.07 2.36
C THR A 230 23.52 12.15 1.22
N SER A 231 23.79 10.87 1.49
CA SER A 231 24.28 9.92 0.50
C SER A 231 23.82 8.50 0.82
N LYS A 232 23.90 7.60 -0.17
CA LYS A 232 23.71 6.17 0.02
C LYS A 232 24.92 5.47 -0.55
N THR A 233 25.74 4.84 0.28
CA THR A 233 27.05 4.29 -0.13
C THR A 233 27.27 2.87 0.38
N CYS A 234 28.11 2.11 -0.33
CA CYS A 234 28.54 0.80 0.12
C CYS A 234 29.55 0.93 1.27
N GLU A 235 29.28 0.26 2.40
CA GLU A 235 30.25 0.13 3.49
C GLU A 235 30.33 -1.32 3.96
N LYS A 236 31.45 -1.67 4.58
CA LYS A 236 31.56 -2.95 5.27
C LYS A 236 30.69 -2.94 6.53
N ALA A 237 29.92 -4.00 6.74
CA ALA A 237 29.23 -4.22 8.00
C ALA A 237 30.26 -4.21 9.18
N ASN A 238 29.88 -3.64 10.32
CA ASN A 238 30.68 -3.60 11.56
C ASN A 238 32.07 -2.94 11.42
N SER A 239 32.22 -1.93 10.58
CA SER A 239 33.52 -1.28 10.32
C SER A 239 33.64 0.16 10.79
N LEU A 240 32.60 0.74 11.38
CA LEU A 240 32.65 2.11 11.89
C LEU A 240 33.37 2.15 13.24
N ASP A 241 34.41 2.99 13.32
CA ASP A 241 35.19 3.27 14.53
C ASP A 241 34.41 4.13 15.53
N GLU A 242 34.91 4.21 16.77
CA GLU A 242 34.33 5.08 17.81
C GLU A 242 34.40 6.55 17.36
N GLY A 243 33.30 7.29 17.51
CA GLY A 243 33.12 8.67 17.02
C GLY A 243 32.78 8.79 15.52
N ALA A 244 32.73 7.68 14.77
CA ALA A 244 32.26 7.73 13.40
C ALA A 244 30.73 7.94 13.36
N LYS A 245 30.26 8.78 12.44
CA LYS A 245 28.82 8.92 12.19
C LYS A 245 28.21 7.58 11.81
N CYS A 246 27.00 7.32 12.25
CA CYS A 246 26.25 6.12 11.95
C CYS A 246 24.80 6.43 11.53
N PRO A 247 24.19 5.62 10.67
CA PRO A 247 22.75 5.69 10.39
C PRO A 247 21.93 5.31 11.63
N ILE A 248 20.85 6.05 11.90
CA ILE A 248 19.93 5.79 13.01
C ILE A 248 19.49 4.33 13.00
N GLY A 249 19.65 3.63 14.13
CA GLY A 249 19.19 2.24 14.30
C GLY A 249 20.04 1.17 13.59
N SER A 250 21.22 1.52 13.08
CA SER A 250 22.13 0.54 12.45
C SER A 250 23.16 -0.03 13.44
N ASN A 251 23.49 -1.32 13.29
CA ASN A 251 24.55 -1.99 14.06
C ASN A 251 25.92 -1.94 13.36
N LEU A 252 26.17 -0.93 12.53
CA LEU A 252 27.35 -0.85 11.66
C LEU A 252 28.66 -0.53 12.39
N CYS A 253 28.57 -0.19 13.66
CA CYS A 253 29.71 0.06 14.51
C CYS A 253 30.52 -1.22 14.76
N LYS A 254 31.84 -1.09 14.93
CA LYS A 254 32.69 -2.22 15.33
C LYS A 254 32.14 -2.90 16.59
N ALA A 255 32.42 -4.19 16.75
CA ALA A 255 31.95 -4.97 17.89
C ALA A 255 32.24 -4.27 19.23
N GLY A 256 31.21 -4.11 20.06
CA GLY A 256 31.27 -3.39 21.35
C GLY A 256 30.94 -1.90 21.28
N LEU A 257 30.70 -1.36 20.08
CA LEU A 257 30.18 -0.01 19.86
C LEU A 257 28.70 -0.04 19.50
N PHE A 258 28.00 1.03 19.83
CA PHE A 258 26.58 1.21 19.61
C PHE A 258 26.35 2.52 18.85
N CYS A 259 25.38 2.54 17.94
CA CYS A 259 24.97 3.76 17.27
C CYS A 259 23.94 4.53 18.12
N GLY A 260 24.10 5.83 18.27
CA GLY A 260 23.08 6.70 18.84
C GLY A 260 23.54 8.14 19.07
N ASP A 261 22.67 8.93 19.67
CA ASP A 261 22.80 10.39 19.67
C ASP A 261 23.76 10.89 20.77
N SER A 262 24.92 11.39 20.36
CA SER A 262 25.82 12.21 21.18
C SER A 262 25.61 13.67 20.79
N ALA A 263 25.04 14.50 21.67
CA ALA A 263 24.95 15.96 21.47
C ALA A 263 24.34 16.42 20.12
N GLY A 264 23.40 15.64 19.55
CA GLY A 264 22.72 15.95 18.29
C GLY A 264 23.32 15.30 17.03
N PHE A 265 24.32 14.43 17.18
CA PHE A 265 24.90 13.65 16.09
C PHE A 265 24.76 12.14 16.36
N ASN A 266 24.33 11.38 15.34
CA ASN A 266 24.28 9.91 15.40
C ASN A 266 25.68 9.36 15.14
N GLU A 267 26.36 8.92 16.20
CA GLU A 267 27.73 8.42 16.14
C GLU A 267 27.88 7.07 16.86
N CYS A 268 28.90 6.31 16.50
CA CYS A 268 29.26 5.06 17.15
C CYS A 268 29.98 5.34 18.47
N TYR A 269 29.42 4.93 19.60
CA TYR A 269 30.01 5.13 20.93
C TYR A 269 30.07 3.83 21.73
N ARG A 270 30.97 3.77 22.71
CA ARG A 270 31.03 2.67 23.66
C ARG A 270 30.12 2.96 24.86
N LYS A 271 29.40 1.93 25.33
CA LYS A 271 28.71 2.00 26.63
C LYS A 271 29.66 1.70 27.77
N TYR A 272 29.61 2.51 28.82
CA TYR A 272 30.47 2.37 29.99
C TYR A 272 29.72 1.80 31.20
N SER A 273 30.44 1.04 32.03
CA SER A 273 29.96 0.61 33.34
C SER A 273 30.05 1.75 34.35
N VAL A 274 29.34 1.57 35.46
CA VAL A 274 29.14 2.55 36.54
C VAL A 274 30.44 2.99 37.23
N ALA A 275 31.53 2.25 37.05
CA ALA A 275 32.81 2.48 37.73
C ALA A 275 33.98 2.80 36.80
N ASP A 276 33.78 2.85 35.47
CA ASP A 276 34.91 2.85 34.51
C ASP A 276 35.63 4.20 34.39
N GLY A 277 35.24 5.24 35.14
CA GLY A 277 35.91 6.56 35.14
C GLY A 277 35.90 7.31 33.80
N ASN A 278 35.31 6.73 32.76
CA ASN A 278 35.28 7.28 31.41
C ASN A 278 34.16 8.30 31.22
N THR A 279 34.42 9.27 30.35
CA THR A 279 33.48 10.35 30.07
C THR A 279 32.27 9.89 29.26
N CYS A 280 31.05 10.20 29.72
CA CYS A 280 29.80 9.99 28.99
C CYS A 280 29.25 11.31 28.41
N TYR A 281 28.46 11.23 27.33
CA TYR A 281 27.85 12.40 26.69
C TYR A 281 26.30 12.33 26.67
N GLY A 282 25.72 11.67 27.68
CA GLY A 282 24.27 11.49 27.86
C GLY A 282 23.93 10.08 28.36
N ASP A 283 22.67 9.86 28.73
CA ASP A 283 22.15 8.56 29.19
C ASP A 283 22.36 7.38 28.22
N PRO A 284 22.28 7.51 26.87
CA PRO A 284 22.50 6.37 25.99
C PRO A 284 23.92 5.76 26.09
N HIS A 285 24.90 6.50 26.60
CA HIS A 285 26.31 6.05 26.73
C HIS A 285 26.55 5.19 27.98
N CYS A 286 25.56 5.05 28.85
CA CYS A 286 25.69 4.29 30.07
C CYS A 286 24.98 2.93 29.93
N LEU A 287 25.45 1.92 30.68
CA LEU A 287 24.76 0.64 30.75
C LEU A 287 23.37 0.81 31.42
N ALA A 288 22.47 -0.14 31.12
CA ALA A 288 21.12 -0.13 31.71
C ALA A 288 21.20 -0.07 33.26
N GLY A 289 20.41 0.83 33.86
CA GLY A 289 20.42 1.08 35.30
C GLY A 289 21.43 2.15 35.76
N SER A 290 22.04 2.89 34.84
CA SER A 290 22.92 4.03 35.14
C SER A 290 22.58 5.27 34.32
N ALA A 291 22.87 6.45 34.88
CA ALA A 291 22.63 7.78 34.31
C ALA A 291 23.96 8.54 34.21
N CYS A 292 24.06 9.42 33.21
CA CYS A 292 25.25 10.25 33.02
C CYS A 292 25.18 11.51 33.92
N THR A 293 26.14 11.70 34.83
CA THR A 293 26.18 12.87 35.73
C THR A 293 27.55 13.53 35.76
N LYS A 294 27.59 14.84 36.05
CA LYS A 294 28.83 15.60 36.19
C LYS A 294 29.55 15.22 37.49
N ASN A 295 30.80 14.78 37.40
CA ASN A 295 31.69 14.66 38.55
C ASN A 295 32.23 16.04 38.96
N LEU A 296 32.62 16.19 40.23
CA LEU A 296 33.30 17.36 40.82
C LEU A 296 34.55 17.82 40.04
N ILE A 297 35.15 16.93 39.23
CA ILE A 297 36.32 17.21 38.38
C ILE A 297 35.92 17.65 36.95
N SER A 298 34.69 18.14 36.75
CA SER A 298 34.16 18.69 35.48
C SER A 298 33.89 17.69 34.34
N SER A 299 34.12 16.40 34.55
CA SER A 299 33.85 15.35 33.56
C SER A 299 32.50 14.67 33.82
N ASN A 300 31.70 14.47 32.77
CA ASN A 300 30.47 13.68 32.82
C ASN A 300 30.84 12.19 32.94
N ILE A 301 30.40 11.44 33.95
CA ILE A 301 30.64 9.99 34.07
C ILE A 301 29.34 9.22 34.41
N CYS A 302 29.30 7.91 34.11
CA CYS A 302 28.11 7.08 34.34
C CYS A 302 27.98 6.66 35.82
N PHE A 303 26.77 6.80 36.39
CA PHE A 303 26.45 6.47 37.79
C PHE A 303 25.18 5.64 37.92
N LYS A 304 25.06 4.79 38.94
CA LYS A 304 23.88 3.93 39.14
C LYS A 304 22.66 4.80 39.47
N MET A 305 21.51 4.55 38.84
CA MET A 305 20.27 5.34 39.03
C MET A 305 19.64 5.22 40.44
N ASN A 306 20.29 4.54 41.38
CA ASN A 306 19.88 4.40 42.78
C ASN A 306 21.03 4.68 43.77
N SER A 307 22.12 5.30 43.33
CA SER A 307 23.17 5.75 44.25
C SER A 307 22.81 7.11 44.84
N LYS A 308 23.02 7.25 46.14
CA LYS A 308 22.76 8.43 46.95
C LYS A 308 23.85 9.47 46.70
N SER A 309 23.46 10.73 46.53
CA SER A 309 24.39 11.84 46.29
C SER A 309 24.98 12.38 47.59
N ARG A 310 25.99 13.27 47.51
CA ARG A 310 26.68 13.82 48.69
C ARG A 310 25.68 14.45 49.66
N GLY A 311 25.74 14.06 50.94
CA GLY A 311 24.85 14.53 52.00
C GLY A 311 23.52 13.78 52.14
N GLN A 312 23.26 12.75 51.33
CA GLN A 312 22.11 11.86 51.51
C GLN A 312 22.44 10.71 52.48
N GLU A 313 21.46 10.31 53.29
CA GLU A 313 21.61 9.25 54.31
C GLU A 313 21.85 7.88 53.68
N CYS A 314 22.95 7.22 54.00
CA CYS A 314 23.32 5.87 53.54
C CYS A 314 23.21 4.84 54.69
N SER A 315 23.12 3.56 54.37
CA SER A 315 22.92 2.49 55.38
C SER A 315 24.23 1.86 55.90
N GLY A 316 25.35 2.58 55.83
CA GLY A 316 26.68 2.08 56.21
C GLY A 316 27.45 1.36 55.08
N ASP A 317 26.87 1.22 53.89
CA ASP A 317 27.54 0.65 52.72
C ASP A 317 27.93 1.76 51.74
N SER A 318 29.23 1.98 51.53
CA SER A 318 29.75 2.96 50.56
C SER A 318 29.32 2.68 49.12
N ARG A 319 28.84 1.47 48.80
CA ARG A 319 28.26 1.15 47.48
C ARG A 319 26.90 1.81 47.23
N GLU A 320 26.26 2.33 48.28
CA GLU A 320 25.07 3.16 48.15
C GLU A 320 25.39 4.59 47.71
N CYS A 321 26.63 5.05 47.86
CA CYS A 321 27.03 6.42 47.58
C CYS A 321 27.55 6.58 46.14
N THR A 322 27.32 7.76 45.56
CA THR A 322 27.62 8.03 44.15
C THR A 322 29.10 8.36 43.94
N GLY A 323 29.85 7.53 43.20
CA GLY A 323 31.24 7.81 42.82
C GLY A 323 32.25 7.50 43.91
N ASN A 324 33.21 8.39 44.15
CA ASN A 324 34.22 8.28 45.21
C ASN A 324 33.68 8.77 46.57
N LEU A 325 32.37 8.71 46.76
CA LEU A 325 31.76 9.06 48.03
C LEU A 325 31.80 7.83 48.94
N ILE A 326 32.25 8.01 50.17
CA ILE A 326 32.18 6.99 51.21
C ILE A 326 30.95 7.24 52.08
N CYS A 327 30.38 6.16 52.62
CA CYS A 327 29.30 6.26 53.59
C CYS A 327 29.92 6.48 54.98
N ASP A 328 29.87 7.71 55.47
CA ASP A 328 30.63 8.17 56.63
C ASP A 328 29.71 8.50 57.80
N ASP A 329 30.18 8.23 59.01
CA ASP A 329 29.40 8.36 60.25
C ASP A 329 29.43 9.82 60.72
N VAL A 330 28.26 10.43 60.87
CA VAL A 330 28.12 11.87 61.16
C VAL A 330 27.85 12.16 62.64
N GLY A 331 27.83 11.15 63.51
CA GLY A 331 27.72 11.36 64.95
C GLY A 331 27.12 10.19 65.74
N PRO A 332 27.01 10.35 67.08
CA PRO A 332 26.71 9.27 68.02
C PRO A 332 25.27 8.69 67.98
N GLY A 333 24.60 8.74 66.83
CA GLY A 333 23.26 8.19 66.59
C GLY A 333 23.18 7.13 65.47
N GLY A 334 24.31 6.71 64.89
CA GLY A 334 24.32 5.72 63.78
C GLY A 334 23.71 6.24 62.48
N SER A 335 23.77 7.55 62.26
CA SER A 335 23.38 8.18 61.00
C SER A 335 24.62 8.25 60.11
N TYR A 336 24.54 7.65 58.93
CA TYR A 336 25.61 7.71 57.94
C TYR A 336 25.16 8.56 56.76
N ILE A 337 26.04 9.40 56.24
CA ILE A 337 25.77 10.17 55.02
C ILE A 337 26.90 9.95 54.01
N CYS A 338 26.58 10.12 52.73
CA CYS A 338 27.60 10.07 51.69
C CYS A 338 28.50 11.32 51.75
N THR A 339 29.77 11.16 52.12
CA THR A 339 30.82 12.20 52.14
C THR A 339 31.92 11.88 51.13
N LEU A 340 32.80 12.83 50.82
CA LEU A 340 33.99 12.52 50.00
C LEU A 340 35.01 11.81 50.88
N GLU A 341 35.67 10.79 50.32
CA GLU A 341 36.86 10.17 50.93
C GLU A 341 37.93 11.22 51.30
#